data_AF-A0A9X2PK98-F1
#
_entry.id   AF-A0A9X2PK98-F1
#
_cell.length_a   1.000
_cell.length_b   1.000
_cell.length_c   1.000
_cell.angle_alpha   90.00
_cell.angle_beta   90.00
_cell.angle_gamma   90.00
#
_symmetry.space_group_name_H-M   'P 1'
#
loop_
_entity.id
_entity.type
_entity.pdbx_description
1 polymer ?
#
loop_
_entity_poly.entity_id
_entity_poly.type
_entity_poly.pdbx_seq_one_letter_code
_entity_poly.pdbx_strand_id
1 'polypeptide(L)' 'MYDQSYDPETVAFLEQVLEDACGRVSVRVPLNDGIRTMLASAVLEGARLGLRERDALLRFALRAIPAFRERELQL' A
#
# COMPACT_ATOMS: atom_id res chain seq x y z
N MET A 1 -23.48 -3.34 -12.93
CA MET A 1 -22.99 -2.99 -11.58
C MET A 1 -22.00 -4.08 -11.22
N TYR A 2 -20.70 -3.84 -11.43
CA TYR A 2 -19.70 -4.87 -11.11
C TYR A 2 -19.58 -4.94 -9.59
N ASP A 3 -19.93 -6.09 -9.04
CA ASP A 3 -19.65 -6.44 -7.66
C ASP A 3 -18.12 -6.43 -7.48
N GLN A 4 -17.58 -5.36 -6.92
CA GLN A 4 -16.15 -5.22 -6.63
C GLN A 4 -15.79 -5.82 -5.27
N SER A 5 -16.53 -6.84 -4.84
CA SER A 5 -16.20 -7.60 -3.66
C SER A 5 -14.92 -8.39 -3.93
N TYR A 6 -13.85 -8.05 -3.21
CA TYR A 6 -12.64 -8.86 -3.22
C TYR A 6 -12.94 -10.23 -2.63
N ASP A 7 -12.48 -11.29 -3.28
CA ASP A 7 -12.50 -12.62 -2.68
C ASP A 7 -11.58 -12.66 -1.44
N PRO A 8 -11.77 -13.61 -0.52
CA PRO A 8 -11.00 -13.67 0.71
C PRO A 8 -9.48 -13.81 0.51
N GLU A 9 -9.03 -14.46 -0.56
CA GLU A 9 -7.60 -14.60 -0.86
C GLU A 9 -7.01 -13.26 -1.28
N THR A 10 -7.74 -12.49 -2.09
CA THR A 10 -7.35 -11.13 -2.45
C THR A 10 -7.32 -10.22 -1.21
N VAL A 11 -8.30 -10.32 -0.30
CA VAL A 11 -8.28 -9.54 0.95
C VAL A 11 -7.02 -9.85 1.76
N ALA A 12 -6.74 -11.14 2.02
CA ALA A 12 -5.57 -11.56 2.77
C ALA A 12 -4.26 -11.11 2.12
N PHE A 13 -4.18 -11.16 0.79
CA PHE A 13 -3.04 -10.66 0.05
C PHE A 13 -2.84 -9.15 0.23
N LEU A 14 -3.91 -8.35 0.12
CA LEU A 14 -3.84 -6.90 0.31
C LEU A 14 -3.51 -6.51 1.77
N GLU A 15 -3.99 -7.27 2.74
CA GLU A 15 -3.62 -7.11 4.15
C GLU A 15 -2.12 -7.34 4.38
N GLN A 16 -1.55 -8.41 3.80
CA GLN A 16 -0.11 -8.66 3.87
C GLN A 16 0.71 -7.54 3.23
N VAL A 17 0.26 -6.98 2.11
CA VAL A 17 0.93 -5.83 1.48
C VAL A 17 0.87 -4.60 2.39
N LEU A 18 -0.26 -4.36 3.04
CA LEU A 18 -0.43 -3.25 3.97
C LEU A 18 0.47 -3.40 5.21
N GLU A 19 0.56 -4.60 5.78
CA GLU A 19 1.44 -4.88 6.91
C GLU A 19 2.91 -4.64 6.56
N ASP A 20 3.36 -5.11 5.40
CA ASP A 20 4.70 -4.85 4.89
C ASP A 20 4.96 -3.35 4.68
N ALA A 21 4.00 -2.63 4.11
CA ALA A 21 4.11 -1.18 3.91
C ALA A 21 4.22 -0.46 5.26
N CYS A 22 3.38 -0.82 6.23
CA CYS A 22 3.42 -0.27 7.58
C CYS A 22 4.77 -0.54 8.26
N GLY A 23 5.29 -1.76 8.14
CA GLY A 23 6.60 -2.14 8.68
C GLY A 23 7.76 -1.36 8.06
N ARG A 24 7.72 -1.08 6.75
CA ARG A 24 8.74 -0.26 6.10
C ARG A 24 8.64 1.22 6.49
N VAL A 25 7.43 1.72 6.65
CA VAL A 25 7.16 3.11 7.03
C VAL A 25 7.55 3.37 8.49
N SER A 26 7.25 2.43 9.39
CA SER A 26 7.54 2.56 10.83
C SER A 26 9.03 2.68 11.15
N VAL A 27 9.92 2.18 10.27
CA VAL A 27 11.38 2.35 10.40
C VAL A 27 11.81 3.82 10.25
N ARG A 28 11.03 4.66 9.58
CA ARG A 28 11.39 6.06 9.26
C ARG A 28 10.52 7.10 9.93
N VAL A 29 9.23 6.82 10.08
CA VAL A 29 8.26 7.74 10.66
C VAL A 29 7.37 7.00 11.65
N PRO A 30 6.93 7.65 12.74
CA PRO A 30 6.00 7.03 13.68
C PRO A 30 4.72 6.58 12.96
N LEU A 31 4.41 5.30 13.03
CA LEU A 31 3.18 4.77 12.44
C LEU A 31 1.99 5.19 13.32
N ASN A 32 1.09 5.99 12.76
CA ASN A 32 -0.18 6.36 13.38
C ASN A 32 -1.35 5.94 12.50
N ASP A 33 -2.57 6.06 13.03
CA ASP A 33 -3.79 5.63 12.32
C ASP A 33 -4.00 6.37 11.00
N GLY A 34 -3.58 7.64 10.91
CA GLY A 34 -3.65 8.42 9.68
C GLY A 34 -2.74 7.86 8.58
N ILE A 35 -1.50 7.53 8.92
CA ILE A 35 -0.54 6.90 8.00
C ILE A 35 -1.01 5.51 7.59
N ARG A 36 -1.50 4.71 8.56
CA ARG A 36 -2.03 3.37 8.27
C ARG A 36 -3.23 3.44 7.31
N THR A 37 -4.14 4.38 7.53
CA THR A 37 -5.29 4.63 6.65
C THR A 37 -4.83 5.04 5.26
N MET A 38 -3.87 5.95 5.16
CA MET A 38 -3.32 6.39 3.87
C MET A 38 -2.68 5.26 3.08
N LEU A 39 -1.91 4.38 3.76
CA LEU A 39 -1.35 3.18 3.14
C LEU A 39 -2.44 2.21 2.68
N ALA A 40 -3.45 1.95 3.51
CA ALA A 40 -4.56 1.07 3.17
C ALA A 40 -5.31 1.58 1.93
N SER A 41 -5.63 2.87 1.88
CA SER A 41 -6.25 3.50 0.72
C SER A 41 -5.39 3.36 -0.53
N ALA A 42 -4.07 3.55 -0.42
CA ALA A 42 -3.17 3.43 -1.56
C ALA A 42 -3.03 1.98 -2.07
N VAL A 43 -3.01 0.98 -1.18
CA VAL A 43 -3.02 -0.44 -1.55
C VAL A 43 -4.31 -0.79 -2.31
N LEU A 44 -5.47 -0.35 -1.77
CA LEU A 44 -6.76 -0.58 -2.42
C LEU A 44 -6.85 0.11 -3.79
N GLU A 45 -6.38 1.35 -3.89
CA GLU A 45 -6.37 2.09 -5.15
C GLU A 45 -5.45 1.42 -6.19
N GLY A 46 -4.26 0.99 -5.78
CA GLY A 46 -3.37 0.22 -6.65
C GLY A 46 -4.03 -1.05 -7.19
N ALA A 47 -4.76 -1.78 -6.33
CA ALA A 47 -5.51 -2.96 -6.74
C ALA A 47 -6.66 -2.63 -7.71
N ARG A 48 -7.38 -1.51 -7.49
CA ARG A 48 -8.42 -0.99 -8.41
C ARG A 48 -7.86 -0.61 -9.78
N LEU A 49 -6.61 -0.10 -9.81
CA LEU A 49 -5.87 0.20 -11.05
C LEU A 49 -5.33 -1.07 -11.74
N GLY A 50 -5.56 -2.25 -11.18
CA GLY A 50 -5.16 -3.53 -11.76
C GLY A 50 -3.76 -4.00 -11.37
N LEU A 51 -3.11 -3.36 -10.39
CA LEU A 51 -1.85 -3.88 -9.84
C LEU A 51 -2.14 -5.18 -9.08
N ARG A 52 -1.51 -6.28 -9.51
CA ARG A 52 -1.67 -7.61 -8.90
C ARG A 52 -0.41 -8.11 -8.21
N GLU A 53 0.74 -7.52 -8.54
CA GLU A 53 2.03 -7.93 -7.97
C GLU A 53 2.28 -7.25 -6.63
N ARG A 54 2.79 -8.03 -5.68
CA ARG A 54 3.10 -7.59 -4.31
C ARG A 54 4.02 -6.37 -4.31
N ASP A 55 5.11 -6.43 -5.05
CA ASP A 55 6.11 -5.35 -5.11
C ASP A 55 5.56 -4.09 -5.80
N ALA A 56 4.69 -4.24 -6.79
CA ALA A 56 4.06 -3.10 -7.47
C ALA A 56 3.11 -2.36 -6.51
N LEU A 57 2.26 -3.10 -5.81
CA LEU A 57 1.36 -2.53 -4.79
C LEU A 57 2.13 -1.90 -3.63
N LEU A 58 3.17 -2.56 -3.16
CA LEU A 58 4.01 -2.05 -2.07
C LEU A 58 4.70 -0.74 -2.47
N ARG A 59 5.32 -0.69 -3.65
CA ARG A 59 5.92 0.55 -4.18
C ARG A 59 4.87 1.65 -4.33
N PHE A 60 3.69 1.33 -4.89
CA PHE A 60 2.61 2.27 -5.05
C PHE A 60 2.14 2.85 -3.71
N ALA A 61 1.91 2.00 -2.70
CA ALA A 61 1.49 2.42 -1.37
C ALA A 61 2.54 3.31 -0.67
N LEU A 62 3.82 2.97 -0.77
CA LEU A 62 4.90 3.75 -0.17
C LEU A 62 4.99 5.16 -0.76
N ARG A 63 4.69 5.36 -2.06
CA ARG A 63 4.68 6.69 -2.71
C ARG A 63 3.61 7.64 -2.16
N ALA A 64 2.59 7.10 -1.50
CA ALA A 64 1.59 7.90 -0.80
C ALA A 64 2.20 8.64 0.41
N ILE A 65 3.27 8.10 1.01
CA ILE A 65 3.96 8.73 2.14
C ILE A 65 5.00 9.75 1.63
N PRO A 66 4.90 11.04 2.01
CA PRO A 66 5.83 12.08 1.57
C PRO A 66 7.31 11.72 1.80
N ALA A 67 7.64 11.16 2.97
CA ALA A 67 9.00 10.75 3.33
C ALA A 67 9.60 9.61 2.46
N PHE A 68 8.78 8.96 1.63
CA PHE A 68 9.19 7.90 0.71
C PHE A 68 9.15 8.33 -0.75
N ARG A 69 8.50 9.47 -1.07
CA ARG A 69 8.39 10.01 -2.42
C ARG A 69 9.71 10.57 -2.96
N GLU A 70 10.53 11.16 -2.09
CA GLU A 70 11.74 11.90 -2.48
C GLU A 70 12.91 11.00 -2.93
N ARG A 71 12.83 9.68 -2.74
CA ARG A 71 13.92 8.74 -3.11
C ARG A 71 13.76 8.02 -4.45
N GLU A 72 12.65 8.18 -5.18
CA GLU A 72 12.57 7.68 -6.56
C GLU A 72 13.53 8.40 -7.53
N LEU A 73 14.15 9.51 -7.11
CA LEU A 73 15.14 10.27 -7.89
C LEU A 73 16.60 9.80 -7.71
N GLN A 74 16.86 8.70 -7.01
CA GLN A 74 18.23 8.22 -6.75
C GLN A 74 18.46 6.72 -6.98
N LEU A 75 17.75 6.11 -7.93
CA LEU A 75 18.10 4.78 -8.46
C LEU A 75 18.36 4.87 -9.96
#